data_AF-W8W0L1-F1
#
_entry.id   AF-W8W0L1-F1
#
_cell.length_a   1.000
_cell.length_b   1.000
_cell.length_c   1.000
_cell.angle_alpha   90.00
_cell.angle_beta   90.00
_cell.angle_gamma   90.00
#
_symmetry.space_group_name_H-M   'P 1'
#
loop_
_entity.id
_entity.type
_entity.pdbx_description
1 polymer ?
#
loop_
_entity_poly.entity_id
_entity_poly.type
_entity_poly.pdbx_seq_one_letter_code
_entity_poly.pdbx_strand_id
1 'polypeptide(L)'
;MSATPKGKNLALMAYASTLLLYFHLILFIAVLGIALLLNFNKKQEFTTFHHRQMFGIAVIAFLITAFSNIVPSGWVAIILITTIVFIAILGFLDATRNQMTPLPVVGGLFQKWFSFIK
;
A
#
# COMPACT_ATOMS: atom_id res chain seq x y z
N MET A 1 -21.42 14.22 -40.07
CA MET A 1 -20.35 13.69 -39.19
C MET A 1 -19.77 14.84 -38.40
N SER A 2 -19.93 14.89 -37.07
CA SER A 2 -19.23 15.89 -36.26
C SER A 2 -17.73 15.61 -36.32
N ALA A 3 -16.94 16.56 -36.82
CA ALA A 3 -15.49 16.42 -36.83
C ALA A 3 -14.99 16.18 -35.39
N THR A 4 -14.17 15.15 -35.21
CA THR A 4 -13.59 14.81 -33.91
C THR A 4 -12.78 15.99 -33.40
N PRO A 5 -13.03 16.54 -32.20
CA PRO A 5 -12.32 17.72 -31.72
C PRO A 5 -10.82 17.45 -31.54
N LYS A 6 -9.99 18.43 -31.91
CA LYS A 6 -8.53 18.35 -31.75
C LYS A 6 -8.19 18.21 -30.27
N GLY A 7 -7.48 17.15 -29.88
CA GLY A 7 -7.14 16.87 -28.48
C GLY A 7 -8.08 15.90 -27.74
N LYS A 8 -9.10 15.33 -28.40
CA LYS A 8 -10.00 14.31 -27.81
C LYS A 8 -9.24 13.21 -27.06
N ASN A 9 -8.17 12.66 -27.65
CA ASN A 9 -7.41 11.58 -27.03
C ASN A 9 -6.69 12.01 -25.76
N LEU A 10 -6.15 13.24 -25.71
CA LEU A 10 -5.53 13.80 -24.51
C LEU A 10 -6.57 13.99 -23.38
N ALA A 11 -7.75 14.51 -23.72
CA ALA A 11 -8.84 14.64 -22.76
C ALA A 11 -9.28 13.26 -22.23
N LEU A 12 -9.42 12.26 -23.11
CA LEU A 12 -9.75 10.89 -22.71
C LEU A 12 -8.68 10.28 -21.80
N MET A 13 -7.39 10.51 -22.08
CA MET A 13 -6.30 10.05 -21.22
C MET A 13 -6.32 10.73 -19.84
N ALA A 14 -6.62 12.03 -19.78
CA ALA A 14 -6.75 12.76 -18.52
C ALA A 14 -7.91 12.22 -17.66
N TYR A 15 -9.07 11.94 -18.26
CA TYR A 15 -10.16 11.29 -17.53
C TYR A 15 -9.83 9.85 -17.13
N ALA A 16 -9.20 9.07 -18.01
CA ALA A 16 -8.82 7.69 -17.71
C ALA A 16 -7.83 7.60 -16.54
N SER A 17 -6.93 8.58 -16.37
CA SER A 17 -5.99 8.59 -15.24
C SER A 17 -6.70 8.71 -13.87
N THR A 18 -7.88 9.34 -13.81
CA THR A 18 -8.67 9.41 -12.56
C THR A 18 -9.12 8.03 -12.08
N LEU A 19 -9.25 7.04 -12.97
CA LEU A 19 -9.56 5.66 -12.57
C LEU A 19 -8.44 5.05 -11.73
N LEU A 20 -7.18 5.46 -11.92
CA LEU A 20 -6.06 5.01 -11.09
C LEU A 20 -6.24 5.45 -9.63
N LEU A 21 -6.90 6.59 -9.38
CA LEU A 21 -7.20 7.08 -8.03
C LEU A 21 -8.22 6.21 -7.29
N TYR A 22 -9.02 5.39 -7.98
CA TYR A 22 -10.00 4.49 -7.34
C TYR A 22 -9.59 3.02 -7.45
N PHE A 23 -8.95 2.63 -8.55
CA PHE A 23 -8.54 1.26 -8.84
C PHE A 23 -7.38 0.78 -7.96
N HIS A 24 -6.59 1.71 -7.39
CA HIS A 24 -5.42 1.38 -6.58
C HIS A 24 -5.73 0.44 -5.40
N LEU A 25 -6.88 0.56 -4.73
CA LEU A 25 -7.23 -0.31 -3.61
C LEU A 25 -7.50 -1.75 -4.03
N ILE A 26 -8.26 -1.95 -5.13
CA ILE A 26 -8.55 -3.27 -5.67
C ILE A 26 -7.25 -3.94 -6.13
N LEU A 27 -6.41 -3.19 -6.85
CA LEU A 27 -5.12 -3.67 -7.30
C LEU A 27 -4.22 -4.06 -6.12
N PHE A 28 -4.17 -3.23 -5.08
CA PHE A 28 -3.41 -3.51 -3.87
C PHE A 28 -3.85 -4.81 -3.21
N ILE A 29 -5.16 -4.99 -2.96
CA ILE A 29 -5.70 -6.19 -2.33
C ILE A 29 -5.44 -7.42 -3.20
N ALA A 30 -5.61 -7.33 -4.52
CA ALA A 30 -5.38 -8.43 -5.44
C ALA A 30 -3.90 -8.87 -5.42
N VAL A 31 -2.96 -7.92 -5.56
CA VAL A 31 -1.52 -8.21 -5.58
C VAL A 31 -1.03 -8.76 -4.25
N LEU A 32 -1.43 -8.15 -3.13
CA LEU A 32 -1.07 -8.63 -1.79
C LEU A 32 -1.69 -10.01 -1.51
N GLY A 33 -2.95 -10.22 -1.89
CA GLY A 33 -3.63 -11.50 -1.76
C GLY A 33 -2.92 -12.62 -2.52
N ILE A 34 -2.52 -12.37 -3.77
CA ILE A 34 -1.74 -13.33 -4.56
C ILE A 34 -0.40 -13.62 -3.89
N ALA A 35 0.32 -12.60 -3.42
CA ALA A 35 1.61 -12.80 -2.74
C ALA A 35 1.47 -13.67 -1.48
N LEU A 36 0.45 -13.42 -0.66
CA LEU A 36 0.13 -14.24 0.52
C LEU A 36 -0.18 -15.69 0.14
N LEU A 37 -1.02 -15.90 -0.88
CA LEU A 37 -1.38 -17.24 -1.36
C LEU A 37 -0.16 -18.02 -1.89
N LEU A 38 0.74 -17.35 -2.63
CA LEU A 38 1.95 -17.96 -3.16
C LEU A 38 2.92 -18.43 -2.05
N ASN A 39 2.88 -17.78 -0.88
CA ASN A 39 3.68 -18.17 0.27
C ASN A 39 2.97 -19.13 1.23
N PHE A 40 1.64 -19.22 1.19
CA PHE A 40 0.84 -19.97 2.18
C PHE A 40 1.31 -21.42 2.40
N ASN A 41 1.67 -22.12 1.32
CA ASN A 41 2.19 -23.50 1.40
C ASN A 41 3.71 -23.57 1.63
N LYS A 42 4.45 -22.54 1.21
CA LYS A 42 5.92 -22.52 1.27
C LYS A 42 6.44 -22.06 2.62
N LYS A 43 5.70 -21.18 3.30
CA LYS A 43 6.01 -20.61 4.62
C LYS A 43 7.45 -20.09 4.70
N GLN A 44 7.89 -19.39 3.66
CA GLN A 44 9.26 -18.86 3.65
C GLN A 44 9.36 -17.71 4.64
N GLU A 45 10.26 -17.84 5.62
CA GLU A 45 10.40 -16.87 6.71
C GLU A 45 10.63 -15.44 6.21
N PHE A 46 11.48 -15.28 5.19
CA PHE A 46 11.75 -14.00 4.54
C PHE A 46 10.46 -13.34 4.01
N THR A 47 9.68 -14.11 3.24
CA THR A 47 8.43 -13.64 2.66
C THR A 47 7.38 -13.37 3.75
N THR A 48 7.28 -14.23 4.76
CA THR A 48 6.38 -14.08 5.90
C THR A 48 6.71 -12.83 6.72
N PHE A 49 8.00 -12.54 6.93
CA PHE A 49 8.45 -11.32 7.58
C PHE A 49 7.94 -10.08 6.85
N HIS A 50 8.22 -9.96 5.54
CA HIS A 50 7.81 -8.80 4.74
C HIS A 50 6.28 -8.71 4.57
N HIS A 51 5.57 -9.84 4.48
CA HIS A 51 4.11 -9.84 4.46
C HIS A 51 3.51 -9.22 5.72
N ARG A 52 4.02 -9.55 6.91
CA ARG A 52 3.57 -8.95 8.17
C ARG A 52 3.84 -7.44 8.20
N GLN A 53 5.01 -7.00 7.70
CA GLN A 53 5.34 -5.58 7.61
C GLN A 53 4.36 -4.83 6.67
N MET A 54 4.14 -5.36 5.47
CA MET A 54 3.26 -4.77 4.45
C MET A 54 1.79 -4.77 4.90
N PHE A 55 1.33 -5.87 5.51
CA PHE A 55 -0.02 -5.98 6.05
C PHE A 55 -0.24 -4.96 7.18
N GLY A 56 0.75 -4.76 8.05
CA GLY A 56 0.70 -3.72 9.08
C GLY A 56 0.57 -2.30 8.51
N ILE A 57 1.32 -1.98 7.46
CA ILE A 57 1.18 -0.71 6.74
C ILE A 57 -0.24 -0.56 6.20
N ALA A 58 -0.80 -1.61 5.59
CA ALA A 58 -2.15 -1.61 5.03
C ALA A 58 -3.22 -1.34 6.10
N VAL A 59 -3.09 -2.00 7.27
CA VAL A 59 -3.98 -1.78 8.42
C VAL A 59 -3.90 -0.33 8.92
N ILE A 60 -2.70 0.23 9.05
CA ILE A 60 -2.54 1.64 9.45
C ILE A 60 -3.19 2.58 8.43
N ALA A 61 -2.94 2.38 7.13
CA ALA A 61 -3.53 3.20 6.07
C ALA A 61 -5.07 3.12 6.08
N PHE A 62 -5.62 1.92 6.30
CA PHE A 62 -7.06 1.72 6.45
C PHE A 62 -7.62 2.48 7.66
N LEU A 63 -6.96 2.39 8.83
CA LEU A 63 -7.37 3.10 10.04
C LEU A 63 -7.36 4.62 9.83
N ILE A 64 -6.30 5.18 9.24
CA ILE A 64 -6.21 6.62 8.95
C ILE A 64 -7.36 7.06 8.04
N THR A 65 -7.70 6.24 7.04
CA THR A 65 -8.81 6.53 6.13
C THR A 65 -10.15 6.46 6.86
N ALA A 66 -10.37 5.42 7.68
CA ALA A 66 -11.60 5.23 8.45
C ALA A 66 -11.84 6.34 9.47
N PHE A 67 -10.77 6.89 10.06
CA PHE A 67 -10.81 7.99 11.03
C PHE A 67 -10.52 9.37 10.40
N SER A 68 -10.53 9.49 9.06
CA SER A 68 -10.22 10.76 8.40
C SER A 68 -11.15 11.91 8.81
N ASN A 69 -12.41 11.61 9.12
CA ASN A 69 -13.43 12.60 9.51
C ASN A 69 -13.14 13.30 10.86
N ILE A 70 -12.30 12.73 11.72
CA ILE A 70 -11.93 13.33 13.02
C ILE A 70 -10.62 14.15 12.95
N VAL A 71 -9.94 14.15 11.79
CA VAL A 71 -8.69 14.88 11.59
C VAL A 71 -9.00 16.37 11.35
N PRO A 72 -8.58 17.30 12.22
CA PRO A 72 -9.04 18.70 12.17
C PRO A 72 -8.51 19.50 10.98
N SER A 73 -7.44 19.04 10.32
CA SER A 73 -6.71 19.82 9.32
C SER A 73 -6.17 18.97 8.18
N GLY A 74 -6.40 19.40 6.93
CA GLY A 74 -5.98 18.67 5.73
C GLY A 74 -4.46 18.42 5.62
N TRP A 75 -3.62 19.25 6.22
CA TRP A 75 -2.15 19.03 6.22
C TRP A 75 -1.73 17.80 7.02
N VAL A 76 -2.50 17.41 8.06
CA VAL A 76 -2.20 16.21 8.85
C VAL A 76 -2.38 14.96 8.00
N ALA A 77 -3.41 14.91 7.17
CA ALA A 77 -3.62 13.80 6.24
C ALA A 77 -2.43 13.66 5.26
N ILE A 78 -1.89 14.78 4.78
CA ILE A 78 -0.71 14.80 3.90
C ILE A 78 0.52 14.24 4.64
N ILE A 79 0.78 14.69 5.87
CA ILE A 79 1.91 14.19 6.66
C ILE A 79 1.78 12.68 6.91
N LEU A 80 0.57 12.21 7.26
CA LEU A 80 0.30 10.80 7.52
C LEU A 80 0.52 9.94 6.28
N ILE A 81 -0.04 10.32 5.13
CA ILE A 81 0.14 9.56 3.89
C ILE A 81 1.61 9.55 3.44
N THR A 82 2.32 10.68 3.54
CA THR A 82 3.75 10.76 3.22
C THR A 82 4.56 9.85 4.14
N THR A 83 4.26 9.82 5.44
CA THR A 83 4.94 8.95 6.41
C THR A 83 4.72 7.48 6.07
N ILE A 84 3.48 7.07 5.76
CA ILE A 84 3.17 5.70 5.35
C ILE A 84 3.95 5.29 4.10
N VAL A 85 3.95 6.13 3.08
CA VAL A 85 4.67 5.87 1.82
C VAL A 85 6.17 5.75 2.09
N PHE A 86 6.74 6.63 2.91
CA PHE A 86 8.15 6.58 3.29
C PHE A 86 8.50 5.26 3.99
N ILE A 87 7.70 4.84 4.98
CA ILE A 87 7.89 3.56 5.69
C ILE A 87 7.78 2.37 4.71
N ALA A 88 6.84 2.40 3.77
CA ALA A 88 6.70 1.35 2.76
C ALA A 88 7.93 1.25 1.85
N ILE A 89 8.51 2.39 1.45
CA ILE A 89 9.75 2.43 0.67
C ILE A 89 10.91 1.81 1.45
N LEU A 90 11.04 2.09 2.75
CA LEU A 90 12.09 1.47 3.58
C LEU A 90 11.98 -0.06 3.58
N GLY A 91 10.78 -0.60 3.84
CA GLY A 91 10.56 -2.05 3.81
C GLY A 91 10.78 -2.68 2.43
N PHE A 92 10.46 -1.95 1.36
CA PHE A 92 10.75 -2.38 -0.01
C PHE A 92 12.26 -2.42 -0.28
N LEU A 93 13.00 -1.38 0.11
CA LEU A 93 14.45 -1.34 -0.05
C LEU A 93 15.13 -2.47 0.75
N ASP A 94 14.67 -2.73 1.97
CA ASP A 94 15.17 -3.85 2.78
C ASP A 94 14.95 -5.20 2.07
N ALA A 95 13.76 -5.41 1.49
CA ALA A 95 13.47 -6.62 0.73
C ALA A 95 14.40 -6.77 -0.49
N THR A 96 14.65 -5.69 -1.24
CA THR A 96 15.59 -5.72 -2.38
C THR A 96 17.04 -5.99 -1.96
N ARG A 97 17.38 -5.72 -0.69
CA ARG A 97 18.70 -5.97 -0.10
C ARG A 97 18.77 -7.32 0.64
N ASN A 98 17.72 -8.14 0.58
CA ASN A 98 17.59 -9.40 1.32
C ASN A 98 17.67 -9.23 2.85
N GLN A 99 17.18 -8.10 3.37
CA GLN A 99 17.23 -7.76 4.79
C GLN A 99 15.85 -7.89 5.45
N MET A 100 15.82 -8.48 6.64
CA MET A 100 14.61 -8.57 7.49
C MET A 100 14.67 -7.52 8.61
N THR A 101 14.89 -6.26 8.23
CA THR A 101 14.91 -5.15 9.19
C THR A 101 13.47 -4.73 9.50
N PRO A 102 13.05 -4.67 10.77
CA PRO A 102 11.72 -4.19 11.11
C PRO A 102 11.56 -2.72 10.72
N LEU A 103 10.39 -2.37 10.17
CA LEU A 103 10.03 -0.98 9.91
C LEU A 103 10.18 -0.14 11.18
N PRO A 104 10.64 1.12 11.06
CA PRO A 104 10.86 1.98 12.22
C PRO A 104 9.56 2.18 13.01
N VAL A 105 9.68 2.26 14.34
CA VAL A 105 8.58 2.49 15.31
C VAL A 105 7.59 1.31 15.43
N VAL A 106 7.08 0.77 14.33
CA VAL A 106 5.94 -0.15 14.31
C VAL A 106 6.28 -1.57 13.85
N GLY A 107 7.41 -1.78 13.18
CA GLY A 107 7.70 -3.05 12.52
C GLY A 107 7.88 -4.22 13.46
N GLY A 108 8.40 -3.99 14.67
CA GLY A 108 8.47 -5.01 15.72
C GLY A 108 7.09 -5.42 16.26
N LEU A 109 6.13 -4.48 16.28
CA LEU A 109 4.75 -4.76 16.68
C LEU A 109 4.03 -5.57 15.61
N PHE A 110 4.25 -5.24 14.33
CA PHE A 110 3.66 -5.99 13.21
C PHE A 110 4.04 -7.47 13.23
N GLN A 111 5.30 -7.79 13.57
CA GLN A 111 5.73 -9.19 13.68
C GLN A 111 4.99 -9.94 14.80
N LYS A 112 4.61 -9.26 15.89
CA LYS A 112 3.87 -9.85 17.01
C LYS A 112 2.37 -9.97 16.71
N TRP A 113 1.76 -8.87 16.27
CA TRP A 113 0.31 -8.78 16.04
C TRP A 113 -0.15 -9.65 14.87
N PHE A 114 0.64 -9.75 13.81
CA PHE A 114 0.28 -10.51 12.61
C PHE A 114 0.96 -11.89 12.56
N SER A 115 1.20 -12.49 13.72
CA SER A 115 1.81 -13.83 13.86
C SER A 115 0.98 -14.95 13.22
N PHE A 116 -0.32 -14.71 12.96
CA PHE A 116 -1.19 -15.61 12.20
C PHE A 116 -0.80 -15.72 10.71
N ILE A 117 -0.09 -14.74 10.15
CA ILE A 117 0.49 -14.81 8.80
C ILE A 117 1.72 -15.72 8.88
N LYS A 118 1.66 -16.86 8.19
CA LYS A 118 2.72 -17.89 8.17
C LYS A 118 3.39 -17.99 6.82
#